data_AF-A0A1B6ZC41-F1
#
_entry.id   AF-A0A1B6ZC41-F1
#
_cell.length_a   1.000
_cell.length_b   1.000
_cell.length_c   1.000
_cell.angle_alpha   90.00
_cell.angle_beta   90.00
_cell.angle_gamma   90.00
#
_symmetry.space_group_name_H-M   'P 1'
#
loop_
_entity.id
_entity.type
_entity.pdbx_description
1 polymer ?
#
loop_
_entity_poly.entity_id
_entity_poly.type
_entity_poly.pdbx_seq_one_letter_code
_entity_poly.pdbx_strand_id
1 'polypeptide(L)'
;MIRSLSAGFGYFLVVFTLGAILGFVREVLVAPLTGSVIAVLMEMPVMIGAAWFVCRLMIHKFNISDDVNQRLAMGAFAFCLLMVGELLLSMILQGSDITGFLRMYELPENRIGLGGQIAFALFPVIQRYGTALHER
;
A
#
# COMPACT_ATOMS: atom_id res chain seq x y z
N MET A 1 -0.84 21.36 -2.88
CA MET A 1 0.26 20.48 -2.43
C MET A 1 0.10 20.02 -0.99
N ILE A 2 0.03 20.91 0.02
CA ILE A 2 -0.08 20.50 1.44
C ILE A 2 -1.22 19.50 1.69
N ARG A 3 -2.42 19.76 1.15
CA ARG A 3 -3.57 18.85 1.27
C ARG A 3 -3.30 17.46 0.67
N SER A 4 -2.57 17.39 -0.45
CA SER A 4 -2.17 16.14 -1.11
C SER A 4 -1.21 15.33 -0.24
N LEU A 5 -0.26 15.99 0.44
CA LEU A 5 0.64 15.33 1.38
C LEU A 5 -0.11 14.84 2.63
N SER A 6 -1.01 15.66 3.20
CA SER A 6 -1.83 15.24 4.35
C SER A 6 -2.75 14.06 4.00
N ALA A 7 -3.35 14.08 2.80
CA ALA A 7 -4.14 12.96 2.31
C ALA A 7 -3.28 11.71 2.07
N GLY A 8 -2.07 11.88 1.51
CA GLY A 8 -1.11 10.80 1.31
C GLY A 8 -0.65 10.19 2.63
N PHE A 9 -0.39 11.01 3.65
CA PHE A 9 -0.08 10.55 4.99
C PHE A 9 -1.23 9.76 5.63
N GLY A 10 -2.46 10.28 5.56
CA GLY A 10 -3.64 9.58 6.07
C GLY A 10 -3.91 8.27 5.33
N TYR A 11 -3.70 8.26 4.01
CA TYR A 11 -3.82 7.08 3.17
C TYR A 11 -2.79 6.01 3.55
N PHE A 12 -1.52 6.39 3.65
CA PHE A 12 -0.45 5.54 4.15
C PHE A 12 -0.78 4.98 5.54
N LEU A 13 -1.13 5.84 6.50
CA LEU A 13 -1.29 5.44 7.90
C LEU A 13 -2.34 4.34 8.06
N VAL A 14 -3.49 4.49 7.40
CA VAL A 14 -4.57 3.52 7.48
C VAL A 14 -4.19 2.21 6.78
N VAL A 15 -3.69 2.27 5.54
CA VAL A 15 -3.38 1.06 4.76
C VAL A 15 -2.17 0.32 5.32
N PHE A 16 -1.14 1.05 5.77
CA PHE A 16 0.03 0.46 6.43
C PHE A 16 -0.34 -0.23 7.73
N THR A 17 -1.20 0.39 8.56
CA THR A 17 -1.66 -0.24 9.81
C THR A 17 -2.45 -1.52 9.51
N LEU A 18 -3.36 -1.48 8.54
CA LEU A 18 -4.10 -2.67 8.11
C LEU A 18 -3.18 -3.76 7.58
N GLY A 19 -2.23 -3.40 6.71
CA GLY A 19 -1.26 -4.33 6.13
C GLY A 19 -0.31 -4.92 7.17
N ALA A 20 0.12 -4.15 8.17
CA ALA A 20 0.96 -4.68 9.24
C ALA A 20 0.20 -5.72 10.09
N ILE A 21 -1.08 -5.47 10.41
CA ILE A 21 -1.93 -6.41 11.15
C ILE A 21 -2.20 -7.67 10.32
N LEU A 22 -2.64 -7.50 9.08
CA LEU A 22 -2.93 -8.61 8.16
C LEU A 22 -1.67 -9.41 7.86
N GLY A 23 -0.54 -8.76 7.61
CA GLY A 23 0.75 -9.41 7.37
C GLY A 23 1.23 -10.21 8.58
N PHE A 24 1.05 -9.69 9.80
CA PHE A 24 1.35 -10.45 11.02
C PHE A 24 0.46 -11.70 11.15
N VAL A 25 -0.85 -11.54 10.94
CA VAL A 25 -1.82 -12.66 10.96
C VAL A 25 -1.47 -13.69 9.88
N ARG A 26 -1.12 -13.23 8.68
CA ARG A 26 -0.72 -14.07 7.57
C ARG A 26 0.51 -14.90 7.93
N GLU A 27 1.54 -14.27 8.48
CA GLU A 27 2.80 -14.94 8.79
C GLU A 27 2.66 -15.95 9.95
N VAL A 28 1.93 -15.59 11.00
CA VAL A 28 1.83 -16.41 12.22
C VAL A 28 0.79 -17.52 12.10
N LEU A 29 -0.36 -17.26 11.46
CA LEU A 29 -1.49 -18.19 11.44
C LEU A 29 -1.69 -18.88 10.09
N VAL A 30 -1.49 -18.16 8.99
CA VAL A 30 -1.89 -18.66 7.66
C VAL A 30 -0.74 -19.37 6.96
N ALA A 31 0.45 -18.77 6.95
CA ALA A 31 1.64 -19.32 6.29
C ALA A 31 2.03 -20.72 6.78
N PRO A 32 1.93 -21.06 8.09
CA PRO A 32 2.21 -22.43 8.56
C PRO A 32 1.22 -23.48 8.06
N LEU A 33 0.00 -23.06 7.69
CA LEU A 33 -1.08 -23.96 7.26
C LEU A 33 -1.15 -24.11 5.74
N THR A 34 -0.89 -23.04 5.00
CA THR A 34 -1.10 -22.99 3.53
C THR A 34 0.19 -22.76 2.74
N GLY A 35 1.31 -22.46 3.41
CA GLY A 35 2.53 -21.98 2.78
C GLY A 35 2.47 -20.48 2.45
N SER A 36 3.65 -19.85 2.35
CA SER A 36 3.81 -18.39 2.24
C SER A 36 3.15 -17.79 0.99
N VAL A 37 3.27 -18.45 -0.17
CA VAL A 37 2.74 -17.93 -1.44
C VAL A 37 1.20 -17.88 -1.45
N ILE A 38 0.54 -18.95 -1.02
CA ILE A 38 -0.93 -19.01 -0.98
C ILE A 38 -1.46 -18.02 0.06
N ALA A 39 -0.77 -17.88 1.19
CA ALA A 39 -1.11 -16.93 2.23
C ALA A 39 -1.11 -15.48 1.68
N VAL A 40 -0.09 -15.12 0.89
CA VAL A 40 -0.01 -13.79 0.25
C VAL A 40 -1.10 -13.60 -0.80
N LEU A 41 -1.39 -14.61 -1.61
CA LEU A 41 -2.46 -14.54 -2.61
C LEU A 41 -3.85 -14.34 -1.98
N MET A 42 -4.09 -14.85 -0.78
CA MET A 42 -5.34 -14.61 -0.05
C MET A 42 -5.41 -13.21 0.56
N GLU A 43 -4.28 -12.67 1.01
CA GLU A 43 -4.20 -11.31 1.58
C GLU A 43 -4.33 -10.23 0.50
N MET A 44 -3.72 -10.44 -0.66
CA MET A 44 -3.63 -9.46 -1.75
C MET A 44 -4.98 -8.83 -2.16
N PRO A 45 -6.06 -9.59 -2.45
CA PRO A 45 -7.36 -9.01 -2.81
C PRO A 45 -7.96 -8.13 -1.71
N VAL A 46 -7.80 -8.54 -0.44
CA VAL A 46 -8.30 -7.79 0.72
C VAL A 46 -7.56 -6.46 0.82
N MET A 47 -6.23 -6.48 0.70
CA MET A 47 -5.39 -5.29 0.75
C MET A 47 -5.66 -4.32 -0.41
N ILE A 48 -5.81 -4.84 -1.63
CA ILE A 48 -6.16 -4.03 -2.80
C ILE A 48 -7.53 -3.37 -2.62
N GLY A 49 -8.53 -4.13 -2.17
CA GLY A 49 -9.86 -3.60 -1.89
C GLY A 49 -9.81 -2.50 -0.83
N ALA A 50 -9.19 -2.77 0.31
CA ALA A 50 -9.04 -1.80 1.40
C ALA A 50 -8.32 -0.52 0.94
N ALA A 51 -7.19 -0.66 0.25
CA ALA A 51 -6.45 0.46 -0.31
C ALA A 51 -7.30 1.30 -1.26
N TRP A 52 -8.08 0.66 -2.14
CA TRP A 52 -8.99 1.38 -3.03
C TRP A 52 -10.02 2.22 -2.26
N PHE A 53 -10.71 1.62 -1.27
CA PHE A 53 -11.69 2.34 -0.46
C PHE A 53 -11.07 3.48 0.34
N VAL A 54 -9.94 3.24 1.00
CA VAL A 54 -9.25 4.27 1.81
C VAL A 54 -8.75 5.40 0.92
N CYS A 55 -8.19 5.09 -0.26
CA CYS A 55 -7.75 6.09 -1.23
C CYS A 55 -8.91 7.03 -1.60
N ARG A 56 -10.06 6.47 -1.94
CA ARG A 56 -11.27 7.22 -2.29
C ARG A 56 -11.75 8.08 -1.11
N LEU A 57 -11.80 7.50 0.08
CA LEU A 57 -12.17 8.21 1.31
C LEU A 57 -11.24 9.40 1.58
N MET A 58 -9.92 9.24 1.41
CA MET A 58 -8.95 10.32 1.62
C MET A 58 -9.04 11.41 0.56
N ILE A 59 -9.25 11.05 -0.71
CA ILE A 59 -9.48 12.02 -1.79
C ILE A 59 -10.69 12.90 -1.48
N HIS A 60 -11.81 12.29 -1.09
CA HIS A 60 -13.03 13.04 -0.75
C HIS A 60 -12.86 13.85 0.54
N LYS A 61 -12.29 13.26 1.60
CA LYS A 61 -12.11 13.91 2.91
C LYS A 61 -11.22 15.16 2.82
N PHE A 62 -10.15 15.10 2.03
CA PHE A 62 -9.23 16.22 1.86
C PHE A 62 -9.56 17.11 0.66
N ASN A 63 -10.61 16.77 -0.10
CA ASN A 63 -11.08 17.46 -1.30
C ASN A 63 -9.92 17.71 -2.28
N ILE A 64 -9.22 16.63 -2.62
CA ILE A 64 -8.08 16.66 -3.54
C ILE A 64 -8.59 16.89 -4.96
N SER A 65 -7.98 17.84 -5.68
CA SER A 65 -8.36 18.15 -7.05
C SER A 65 -8.18 16.92 -7.97
N ASP A 66 -8.93 16.91 -9.07
CA ASP A 66 -8.78 15.92 -10.14
C ASP A 66 -7.50 16.10 -10.96
N ASP A 67 -6.68 17.11 -10.64
CA ASP A 67 -5.37 17.30 -11.22
C ASP A 67 -4.45 16.06 -11.04
N VAL A 68 -3.85 15.59 -12.15
CA VAL A 68 -3.00 14.38 -12.15
C VAL A 68 -1.82 14.58 -11.21
N ASN A 69 -1.20 15.76 -11.23
CA ASN A 69 0.02 16.01 -10.46
C ASN A 69 -0.28 15.97 -8.95
N GLN A 70 -1.43 16.49 -8.51
CA GLN A 70 -1.84 16.41 -7.10
C GLN A 70 -2.12 14.98 -6.65
N ARG A 71 -2.77 14.17 -7.49
CA ARG A 71 -3.06 12.76 -7.16
C ARG A 71 -1.81 11.89 -7.20
N LEU A 72 -0.91 12.13 -8.16
CA LEU A 72 0.37 11.46 -8.24
C LEU A 72 1.26 11.82 -7.05
N ALA A 73 1.31 13.09 -6.65
CA ALA A 73 2.05 13.51 -5.46
C ALA A 73 1.51 12.84 -4.18
N MET A 74 0.19 12.72 -4.04
CA MET A 74 -0.43 11.99 -2.92
C MET A 74 0.00 10.52 -2.90
N GLY A 75 -0.10 9.82 -4.05
CA GLY A 75 0.26 8.40 -4.16
C GLY A 75 1.74 8.13 -3.97
N ALA A 76 2.61 8.92 -4.62
CA ALA A 76 4.06 8.80 -4.49
C ALA A 76 4.53 9.08 -3.05
N PHE A 77 3.97 10.09 -2.40
CA PHE A 77 4.29 10.39 -1.00
C PHE A 77 3.86 9.25 -0.06
N ALA A 78 2.66 8.72 -0.25
CA ALA A 78 2.17 7.57 0.53
C ALA A 78 3.04 6.32 0.31
N PHE A 79 3.46 6.06 -0.93
CA PHE A 79 4.35 4.96 -1.27
C PHE A 79 5.73 5.10 -0.61
N CYS A 80 6.34 6.29 -0.65
CA CYS A 80 7.61 6.52 0.04
C CYS A 80 7.50 6.25 1.55
N LEU A 81 6.42 6.71 2.19
CA LEU A 81 6.18 6.43 3.61
C LEU A 81 5.98 4.94 3.86
N LEU A 82 5.30 4.24 2.96
CA LEU A 82 5.09 2.79 3.05
C LEU A 82 6.42 2.02 3.01
N MET A 83 7.29 2.34 2.05
CA MET A 83 8.62 1.72 1.94
C MET A 83 9.48 1.98 3.18
N VAL A 84 9.46 3.21 3.71
CA VAL A 84 10.17 3.54 4.95
C VAL A 84 9.59 2.78 6.13
N GLY A 85 8.27 2.69 6.23
CA GLY A 85 7.58 1.94 7.28
C GLY A 85 7.94 0.45 7.27
N GLU A 86 7.97 -0.17 6.10
CA GLU A 86 8.36 -1.57 5.95
C GLU A 86 9.83 -1.82 6.29
N LEU A 87 10.72 -0.94 5.83
CA LEU A 87 12.14 -1.00 6.18
C LEU A 87 12.34 -0.92 7.70
N LEU A 88 11.67 0.03 8.36
CA LEU A 88 11.73 0.18 9.81
C LEU A 88 11.17 -1.04 10.54
N LEU A 89 10.06 -1.59 10.05
CA LEU A 89 9.44 -2.78 10.65
C LEU A 89 10.32 -4.02 10.47
N SER A 90 10.99 -4.17 9.32
CA SER A 90 11.99 -5.23 9.08
C SER A 90 13.20 -5.07 10.00
N MET A 91 13.72 -3.85 10.17
CA MET A 91 14.80 -3.57 11.11
C MET A 91 14.42 -3.88 12.56
N ILE A 92 13.23 -3.46 13.00
CA ILE A 92 12.79 -3.60 14.39
C ILE A 92 12.39 -5.04 14.73
N LEU A 93 11.61 -5.70 13.89
CA LEU A 93 11.07 -7.04 14.19
C LEU A 93 12.02 -8.17 13.81
N GLN A 94 12.81 -7.99 12.75
CA GLN A 94 13.65 -9.06 12.19
C GLN A 94 15.15 -8.78 12.36
N GLY A 95 15.53 -7.61 12.89
CA GLY A 95 16.94 -7.22 13.07
C GLY A 95 17.69 -7.08 11.74
N SER A 96 16.99 -6.94 10.61
CA SER A 96 17.60 -6.85 9.29
C SER A 96 18.23 -5.48 9.06
N ASP A 97 19.28 -5.42 8.24
CA ASP A 97 19.86 -4.18 7.74
C ASP A 97 19.31 -3.85 6.34
N ILE A 98 19.71 -2.71 5.76
CA ILE A 98 19.25 -2.29 4.43
C ILE A 98 19.56 -3.35 3.36
N THR A 99 20.71 -4.02 3.47
CA THR A 99 21.09 -5.08 2.52
C THR A 99 20.24 -6.34 2.69
N GLY A 100 19.94 -6.73 3.93
CA GLY A 100 18.98 -7.79 4.24
C GLY A 100 17.58 -7.50 3.72
N PHE A 101 17.10 -6.26 3.86
CA PHE A 101 15.81 -5.84 3.29
C PHE A 101 15.77 -5.97 1.76
N LEU A 102 16.85 -5.59 1.07
CA LEU A 102 16.92 -5.73 -0.39
C LEU A 102 16.92 -7.21 -0.83
N ARG A 103 17.57 -8.10 -0.08
CA ARG A 103 17.57 -9.55 -0.34
C ARG A 103 16.19 -10.17 -0.18
N MET A 104 15.30 -9.59 0.63
CA MET A 104 13.92 -10.08 0.76
C MET A 104 13.19 -10.06 -0.60
N TYR A 105 13.55 -9.17 -1.53
CA TYR A 105 12.93 -9.13 -2.86
C TYR A 105 13.39 -10.23 -3.82
N GLU A 106 14.36 -11.06 -3.43
CA GLU A 106 14.68 -12.30 -4.16
C GLU A 106 13.57 -13.34 -4.00
N LEU A 107 12.78 -13.23 -2.92
CA LEU A 107 11.65 -14.11 -2.65
C LEU A 107 10.42 -13.73 -3.51
N PRO A 108 9.76 -14.72 -4.15
CA PRO A 108 8.62 -14.45 -5.04
C PRO A 108 7.43 -13.80 -4.33
N GLU A 109 7.16 -14.14 -3.08
CA GLU A 109 6.12 -13.54 -2.24
C GLU A 109 6.27 -12.02 -2.07
N ASN A 110 7.50 -11.55 -1.88
CA ASN A 110 7.78 -10.13 -1.67
C ASN A 110 7.69 -9.34 -2.99
N ARG A 111 7.97 -9.98 -4.12
CA ARG A 111 7.76 -9.39 -5.46
C ARG A 111 6.27 -9.23 -5.78
N ILE A 112 5.44 -10.18 -5.36
CA ILE A 112 3.98 -10.05 -5.47
C ILE A 112 3.50 -8.89 -4.59
N GLY A 113 4.00 -8.79 -3.36
CA GLY A 113 3.77 -7.65 -2.47
C GLY A 113 4.09 -6.30 -3.11
N LEU A 114 5.28 -6.15 -3.71
CA LEU A 114 5.69 -4.95 -4.47
C LEU A 114 4.68 -4.56 -5.55
N GLY A 115 4.16 -5.54 -6.29
CA GLY A 115 3.13 -5.30 -7.31
C GLY A 115 1.89 -4.63 -6.72
N GLY A 116 1.45 -5.09 -5.54
CA GLY A 116 0.35 -4.48 -4.80
C GLY A 116 0.68 -3.06 -4.29
N GLN A 117 1.91 -2.80 -3.87
CA GLN A 117 2.32 -1.46 -3.44
C GLN A 117 2.38 -0.46 -4.60
N ILE A 118 2.83 -0.91 -5.77
CA ILE A 118 2.79 -0.09 -6.99
C ILE A 118 1.33 0.21 -7.35
N ALA A 119 0.44 -0.78 -7.29
CA ALA A 119 -0.99 -0.54 -7.50
C ALA A 119 -1.56 0.46 -6.49
N PHE A 120 -1.24 0.31 -5.20
CA PHE A 120 -1.58 1.24 -4.12
C PHE A 120 -1.15 2.68 -4.43
N ALA A 121 0.07 2.87 -4.95
CA ALA A 121 0.60 4.17 -5.31
C ALA A 121 -0.14 4.81 -6.49
N LEU A 122 -0.66 3.99 -7.41
CA LEU A 122 -1.35 4.44 -8.63
C LEU A 122 -2.86 4.64 -8.44
N PHE A 123 -3.49 4.07 -7.40
CA PHE A 123 -4.93 4.21 -7.16
C PHE A 123 -5.45 5.65 -7.15
N PRO A 124 -4.76 6.66 -6.59
CA PRO A 124 -5.23 8.03 -6.67
C PRO A 124 -5.44 8.48 -8.13
N VAL A 125 -4.50 8.14 -9.01
CA VAL A 125 -4.57 8.49 -10.44
C VAL A 125 -5.63 7.66 -11.16
N ILE A 126 -5.70 6.36 -10.89
CA ILE A 126 -6.66 5.44 -11.55
C ILE A 126 -8.11 5.82 -11.21
N GLN A 127 -8.39 6.16 -9.96
CA GLN A 127 -9.74 6.52 -9.50
C GLN A 127 -10.30 7.77 -10.18
N ARG A 128 -9.46 8.63 -10.75
CA ARG A 128 -9.88 9.79 -11.55
C ARG A 128 -10.56 9.34 -12.85
N TYR A 129 -9.97 8.34 -13.52
CA TYR A 129 -10.49 7.85 -14.79
C TYR A 129 -11.81 7.09 -14.62
N GLY A 130 -11.98 6.41 -13.48
CA GLY A 130 -13.24 5.72 -13.16
C GLY A 130 -14.44 6.65 -12.99
N THR A 131 -14.25 7.86 -12.44
CA THR A 131 -15.33 8.86 -12.33
C THR A 131 -15.65 9.53 -13.65
N ALA A 132 -14.65 9.77 -14.51
CA ALA A 132 -14.84 10.40 -15.82
C ALA A 132 -15.63 9.53 -16.83
N LEU A 133 -15.74 8.22 -16.61
CA LEU A 133 -16.51 7.30 -17.46
C LEU A 133 -18.00 7.22 -17.10
N HIS A 134 -18.41 7.67 -15.92
CA HIS A 134 -19.82 7.68 -15.50
C HIS A 134 -20.55 8.98 -15.88
N GLU A 135 -19.84 9.98 -16.41
CA GLU A 135 -20.39 11.27 -16.84
C GLU A 135 -20.47 11.41 -18.38
N ARG A 136 -20.35 10.31 -19.13
CA ARG A 136 -20.63 10.23 -20.57
C ARG A 136 -21.80 9.31 -20.85
#